data_AF-A0A6I5X4C4-F1
#
_entry.id   AF-A0A6I5X4C4-F1
#
_cell.length_a   1.000
_cell.length_b   1.000
_cell.length_c   1.000
_cell.angle_alpha   90.00
_cell.angle_beta   90.00
_cell.angle_gamma   90.00
#
_symmetry.space_group_name_H-M   'P 1'
#
loop_
_entity.id
_entity.type
_entity.pdbx_description
1 polymer ?
#
loop_
_entity_poly.entity_id
_entity_poly.type
_entity_poly.pdbx_seq_one_letter_code
_entity_poly.pdbx_strand_id
1 'polypeptide(L)'
;MTRLLVGDPVIDLRIFEQLAGELASPEAARRIVALYLELLDGRIGRLVGACVAGDESTAMDAVLSLKVSSAMVGAVAMRDLAAQVEECLLVGGCVAARGALQCVRRRGFDTAKALATVVPPRPS
;
A
#
# COMPACT_ATOMS: atom_id res chain seq x y z
N MET A 1 17.65 18.79 12.61
CA MET A 1 16.27 18.96 13.12
C MET A 1 15.53 17.65 12.91
N THR A 2 15.65 16.73 13.87
CA THR A 2 15.13 15.36 13.77
C THR A 2 13.69 15.36 14.23
N ARG A 3 12.75 15.24 13.30
CA ARG A 3 11.33 15.11 13.62
C ARG A 3 11.10 13.68 14.14
N LEU A 4 10.93 13.54 15.46
CA LEU A 4 10.37 12.34 16.07
C LEU A 4 8.89 12.27 15.65
N LEU A 5 8.59 11.57 14.55
CA LEU A 5 7.22 11.24 14.19
C LEU A 5 6.75 10.11 15.10
N VAL A 6 6.03 10.49 16.16
CA VAL A 6 5.11 9.61 16.86
C VAL A 6 4.15 9.04 15.81
N GLY A 7 4.29 7.73 15.53
CA GLY A 7 3.34 6.90 14.80
C GLY A 7 2.67 7.56 13.60
N ASP A 8 3.34 7.59 12.45
CA ASP A 8 2.69 7.99 11.21
C ASP A 8 1.39 7.18 11.02
N PRO A 9 0.27 7.85 10.73
CA PRO A 9 -1.02 7.18 10.66
C PRO A 9 -0.97 6.13 9.56
N VAL A 10 -1.48 4.93 9.84
CA VAL A 10 -1.51 3.84 8.84
C VAL A 10 -2.34 4.25 7.62
N ILE A 11 -3.39 5.06 7.86
CA ILE A 11 -4.32 5.59 6.86
C ILE A 11 -4.58 7.09 7.08
N ASP A 12 -4.79 7.84 6.01
CA ASP A 12 -5.26 9.23 6.05
C ASP A 12 -6.70 9.30 5.51
N LEU A 13 -7.65 9.51 6.42
CA LEU A 13 -9.07 9.56 6.10
C LEU A 13 -9.46 10.76 5.23
N ARG A 14 -8.66 11.83 5.23
CA ARG A 14 -8.92 13.01 4.39
C ARG A 14 -8.82 12.67 2.90
N ILE A 15 -7.95 11.72 2.55
CA ILE A 15 -7.82 11.23 1.17
C ILE A 15 -9.07 10.44 0.78
N PHE A 16 -9.63 9.65 1.71
CA PHE A 16 -10.90 8.97 1.47
C PHE A 16 -12.07 9.97 1.29
N GLU A 17 -12.15 11.00 2.14
CA GLU A 17 -13.16 12.07 2.03
C GLU A 17 -13.03 12.82 0.71
N GLN A 18 -11.80 13.13 0.28
CA GLN A 18 -11.53 13.74 -1.01
C GLN A 18 -11.99 12.83 -2.16
N LEU A 19 -11.64 11.55 -2.13
CA LEU A 19 -12.06 10.57 -3.14
C LEU A 19 -13.59 10.46 -3.22
N ALA A 20 -14.29 10.48 -2.07
CA ALA A 20 -15.75 10.48 -2.03
C ALA A 20 -16.33 11.76 -2.64
N GLY A 21 -15.70 12.91 -2.41
CA GLY A 21 -16.05 14.19 -3.02
C GLY A 21 -15.85 14.19 -4.54
N GLU A 22 -14.71 13.72 -5.02
CA GLU A 22 -14.39 13.61 -6.45
C GLU A 22 -15.36 12.69 -7.21
N LEU A 23 -15.81 11.61 -6.56
CA LEU A 23 -16.79 10.68 -7.13
C LEU A 23 -18.24 11.10 -6.89
N ALA A 24 -18.48 12.17 -6.13
CA ALA A 24 -19.79 12.55 -5.59
C ALA A 24 -20.56 11.36 -4.97
N SER A 25 -19.84 10.39 -4.40
CA SER A 25 -20.41 9.16 -3.85
C SER A 25 -19.46 8.49 -2.83
N PRO A 26 -19.81 8.53 -1.53
CA PRO A 26 -19.12 7.76 -0.50
C PRO A 26 -19.13 6.24 -0.76
N GLU A 27 -20.19 5.71 -1.36
CA GLU A 27 -20.32 4.30 -1.74
C GLU A 27 -19.34 3.92 -2.84
N ALA A 28 -19.12 4.80 -3.82
CA ALA A 28 -18.12 4.58 -4.86
C ALA A 28 -16.70 4.59 -4.28
N ALA A 29 -16.38 5.52 -3.38
CA ALA A 29 -15.09 5.54 -2.68
C ALA A 29 -14.87 4.26 -1.86
N ARG A 30 -15.89 3.78 -1.12
CA ARG A 30 -15.81 2.49 -0.40
C ARG A 30 -15.57 1.30 -1.32
N ARG A 31 -16.17 1.28 -2.52
CA ARG A 31 -15.90 0.22 -3.51
C ARG A 31 -14.44 0.23 -3.99
N ILE A 32 -13.82 1.39 -4.13
CA ILE A 32 -12.39 1.50 -4.46
C ILE A 32 -11.53 0.98 -3.31
N VAL A 33 -11.87 1.33 -2.06
CA VAL A 33 -11.17 0.78 -0.88
C VAL A 33 -11.32 -0.75 -0.81
N ALA A 34 -12.51 -1.28 -1.06
CA ALA A 34 -12.75 -2.72 -1.11
C ALA A 34 -11.91 -3.41 -2.20
N LEU A 35 -11.86 -2.83 -3.41
CA LEU A 35 -11.03 -3.34 -4.50
C LEU A 35 -9.54 -3.30 -4.16
N TYR A 36 -9.09 -2.25 -3.48
CA TYR A 36 -7.72 -2.18 -2.97
C TYR A 36 -7.41 -3.33 -2.00
N LEU A 37 -8.30 -3.58 -1.04
CA LEU A 37 -8.16 -4.66 -0.05
C LEU A 37 -8.09 -6.04 -0.72
N GLU A 38 -8.95 -6.30 -1.71
CA GLU A 38 -8.97 -7.57 -2.46
C GLU A 38 -7.65 -7.83 -3.20
N LEU A 39 -6.98 -6.78 -3.67
CA LEU A 39 -5.75 -6.88 -4.46
C LEU A 39 -4.47 -6.77 -3.64
N LEU A 40 -4.55 -6.32 -2.38
CA LEU A 40 -3.40 -5.97 -1.56
C LEU A 40 -2.45 -7.15 -1.34
N ASP A 41 -2.99 -8.27 -0.85
CA ASP A 41 -2.18 -9.46 -0.54
C ASP A 41 -1.53 -10.04 -1.80
N GLY A 42 -2.24 -10.03 -2.92
CA GLY A 42 -1.70 -10.48 -4.21
C GLY A 42 -0.55 -9.59 -4.70
N ARG A 43 -0.67 -8.27 -4.57
CA ARG A 43 0.40 -7.32 -4.91
C ARG A 43 1.63 -7.50 -4.03
N ILE A 44 1.44 -7.67 -2.73
CA ILE A 44 2.53 -7.94 -1.78
C ILE A 44 3.20 -9.27 -2.11
N GLY A 45 2.41 -10.32 -2.38
CA GLY A 45 2.92 -11.63 -2.77
C GLY A 45 3.77 -11.57 -4.03
N ARG A 46 3.31 -10.85 -5.07
CA ARG A 46 4.05 -10.65 -6.31
C ARG A 46 5.37 -9.92 -6.09
N LEU A 47 5.37 -8.84 -5.32
CA LEU A 47 6.60 -8.10 -4.98
C LEU A 47 7.60 -9.00 -4.24
N VAL A 48 7.15 -9.70 -3.20
CA VAL A 48 8.03 -10.59 -2.41
C VAL A 48 8.57 -11.72 -3.28
N GLY A 49 7.73 -12.37 -4.08
CA GLY A 49 8.13 -13.45 -4.98
C GLY A 49 9.16 -13.01 -6.02
N ALA A 50 8.94 -11.85 -6.65
CA ALA A 50 9.87 -11.28 -7.62
C ALA A 50 11.23 -10.95 -6.98
N CYS A 51 11.24 -10.34 -5.80
CA CYS A 51 12.49 -10.05 -5.08
C CYS A 51 13.26 -11.31 -4.66
N VAL A 52 12.55 -12.40 -4.30
CA VAL A 52 13.17 -13.68 -3.99
C VAL A 52 13.76 -14.34 -5.24
N ALA A 53 13.06 -14.26 -6.37
CA ALA A 53 13.51 -14.79 -7.66
C ALA A 53 14.61 -13.95 -8.33
N GLY A 54 14.85 -12.72 -7.85
CA GLY A 54 15.77 -11.78 -8.49
C GLY A 54 15.19 -11.12 -9.75
N ASP A 55 13.88 -11.18 -9.95
CA ASP A 55 13.20 -10.54 -11.07
C ASP A 55 12.90 -9.07 -10.76
N GLU A 56 13.86 -8.20 -11.09
CA GLU A 56 13.78 -6.77 -10.81
C GLU A 56 12.67 -6.05 -11.59
N SER A 57 12.38 -6.50 -12.82
CA SER A 57 11.31 -5.91 -13.64
C SER A 57 9.96 -6.15 -12.99
N THR A 58 9.67 -7.41 -12.61
CA THR A 58 8.41 -7.74 -11.95
C THR A 58 8.32 -7.11 -10.55
N ALA A 59 9.44 -6.99 -9.83
CA ALA A 59 9.49 -6.32 -8.54
C ALA A 59 9.17 -4.83 -8.67
N MET A 60 9.73 -4.15 -9.67
CA MET A 60 9.48 -2.72 -9.94
C MET A 60 8.01 -2.48 -10.31
N ASP A 61 7.44 -3.29 -11.21
CA ASP A 61 6.03 -3.18 -11.57
C ASP A 61 5.10 -3.39 -10.36
N ALA A 62 5.41 -4.38 -9.53
CA ALA A 62 4.63 -4.68 -8.34
C ALA A 62 4.70 -3.56 -7.30
N VAL A 63 5.88 -2.99 -7.04
CA VAL A 63 6.03 -1.92 -6.05
C VAL A 63 5.37 -0.62 -6.51
N LEU A 64 5.46 -0.28 -7.80
CA LEU A 64 4.79 0.90 -8.36
C LEU A 64 3.27 0.76 -8.30
N SER A 65 2.73 -0.40 -8.66
CA SER A 65 1.30 -0.71 -8.53
C SER A 65 0.83 -0.55 -7.07
N LEU A 66 1.62 -1.07 -6.12
CA LEU A 66 1.34 -0.99 -4.70
C LEU A 66 1.38 0.46 -4.19
N LYS A 67 2.37 1.24 -4.61
CA LYS A 67 2.52 2.66 -4.24
C LYS A 67 1.33 3.50 -4.72
N VAL A 68 1.01 3.42 -6.02
CA VAL A 68 -0.06 4.21 -6.64
C VAL A 68 -1.42 3.85 -6.05
N SER A 69 -1.71 2.55 -5.95
CA SER A 69 -3.00 2.10 -5.39
C SER A 69 -3.15 2.42 -3.90
N SER A 70 -2.06 2.38 -3.12
CA SER A 70 -2.09 2.78 -1.70
C SER A 70 -2.34 4.27 -1.53
N ALA A 71 -1.76 5.11 -2.41
CA ALA A 71 -2.01 6.54 -2.38
C ALA A 71 -3.48 6.89 -2.63
N MET A 72 -4.14 6.21 -3.57
CA MET A 72 -5.55 6.44 -3.93
C MET A 72 -6.51 6.24 -2.76
N VAL A 73 -6.24 5.28 -1.87
CA VAL A 73 -7.11 4.94 -0.73
C VAL A 73 -6.64 5.55 0.59
N GLY A 74 -5.60 6.40 0.54
CA GLY A 74 -5.02 7.02 1.72
C GLY A 74 -4.21 6.09 2.61
N ALA A 75 -3.76 4.94 2.13
CA ALA A 75 -2.86 4.04 2.86
C ALA A 75 -1.42 4.58 2.89
N VAL A 76 -1.23 5.72 3.57
CA VAL A 76 0.01 6.52 3.51
C VAL A 76 1.25 5.75 3.99
N ALA A 77 1.14 4.98 5.07
CA ALA A 77 2.26 4.18 5.56
C ALA A 77 2.69 3.10 4.56
N MET A 78 1.73 2.50 3.84
CA MET A 78 2.02 1.50 2.82
C MET A 78 2.60 2.13 1.55
N ARG A 79 2.08 3.29 1.13
CA ARG A 79 2.61 4.10 0.03
C ARG A 79 4.07 4.47 0.28
N ASP A 80 4.38 4.97 1.47
CA ASP A 80 5.72 5.48 1.80
C ASP A 80 6.72 4.33 1.92
N LEU A 81 6.30 3.18 2.46
CA LEU A 81 7.12 1.98 2.46
C LEU A 81 7.35 1.44 1.05
N ALA A 82 6.34 1.49 0.17
CA ALA A 82 6.51 1.11 -1.23
C ALA A 82 7.50 2.03 -1.95
N ALA A 83 7.48 3.34 -1.68
CA ALA A 83 8.47 4.28 -2.22
C ALA A 83 9.90 3.97 -1.76
N GLN A 84 10.09 3.60 -0.49
CA GLN A 84 11.42 3.16 0.00
C GLN A 84 11.91 1.88 -0.68
N VAL A 85 11.00 0.93 -0.95
CA VAL A 85 11.35 -0.30 -1.67
C VAL A 85 11.72 -0.02 -3.13
N GLU A 86 10.99 0.87 -3.79
CA GLU A 86 11.31 1.35 -5.14
C GLU A 86 12.72 1.97 -5.19
N GLU A 87 13.07 2.84 -4.25
CA GLU A 87 14.41 3.41 -4.15
C GLU A 87 15.48 2.32 -3.96
N CYS A 88 15.21 1.33 -3.10
CA CYS A 88 16.12 0.20 -2.91
C CYS A 88 16.31 -0.61 -4.20
N LEU A 89 15.23 -0.86 -4.95
CA LEU A 89 15.30 -1.55 -6.25
C LEU A 89 16.11 -0.75 -7.27
N LEU A 90 15.98 0.58 -7.30
CA LEU A 90 16.75 1.44 -8.21
C LEU A 90 18.25 1.47 -7.89
N VAL A 91 18.63 1.42 -6.61
CA VAL A 91 20.04 1.56 -6.18
C VAL A 91 20.78 0.23 -6.18
N GLY A 92 20.12 -0.85 -5.75
CA GLY A 92 20.78 -2.15 -5.52
C GLY A 92 19.91 -3.35 -5.81
N GLY A 93 18.84 -3.17 -6.59
CA GLY A 93 17.98 -4.23 -7.05
C GLY A 93 17.30 -5.01 -5.92
N CYS A 94 16.97 -6.25 -6.22
CA CYS A 94 16.29 -7.14 -5.28
C CYS A 94 17.09 -7.42 -4.01
N VAL A 95 18.43 -7.33 -4.07
CA VAL A 95 19.31 -7.55 -2.90
C VAL A 95 19.10 -6.45 -1.86
N ALA A 96 19.09 -5.18 -2.28
CA ALA A 96 18.86 -4.06 -1.39
C ALA A 96 17.43 -4.06 -0.83
N ALA A 97 16.43 -4.42 -1.64
CA ALA A 97 15.02 -4.42 -1.25
C ALA A 97 14.64 -5.51 -0.23
N ARG A 98 15.40 -6.60 -0.11
CA ARG A 98 15.07 -7.75 0.77
C ARG A 98 14.85 -7.36 2.23
N GLY A 99 15.65 -6.43 2.75
CA GLY A 99 15.54 -5.98 4.15
C GLY A 99 14.19 -5.35 4.49
N ALA A 100 13.49 -4.79 3.50
CA ALA A 100 12.20 -4.14 3.68
C ALA A 100 10.98 -5.08 3.50
N LEU A 101 11.15 -6.27 2.91
CA LEU A 101 10.02 -7.14 2.54
C LEU A 101 9.19 -7.61 3.74
N GLN A 102 9.83 -7.87 4.89
CA GLN A 102 9.11 -8.23 6.11
C GLN A 102 8.25 -7.05 6.62
N CYS A 103 8.79 -5.82 6.52
CA CYS A 103 8.05 -4.61 6.84
C CYS A 103 6.85 -4.43 5.89
N VAL A 104 7.02 -4.72 4.58
CA VAL A 104 5.94 -4.65 3.58
C VAL A 104 4.79 -5.58 3.97
N ARG A 105 5.08 -6.85 4.30
CA ARG A 105 4.03 -7.79 4.72
C ARG A 105 3.31 -7.33 5.99
N ARG A 106 4.06 -6.85 6.98
CA ARG A 106 3.48 -6.35 8.24
C ARG A 106 2.58 -5.14 7.99
N ARG A 107 3.02 -4.20 7.17
CA ARG A 107 2.22 -3.02 6.84
C ARG A 107 1.04 -3.33 5.95
N GLY A 108 1.12 -4.34 5.10
CA GLY A 108 -0.05 -4.88 4.41
C GLY A 108 -1.15 -5.28 5.39
N PHE A 109 -0.80 -6.09 6.39
CA PHE A 109 -1.75 -6.53 7.41
C PHE A 109 -2.34 -5.36 8.23
N ASP A 110 -1.48 -4.46 8.71
CA ASP A 110 -1.92 -3.30 9.49
C ASP A 110 -2.83 -2.37 8.68
N THR A 111 -2.49 -2.15 7.40
CA THR A 111 -3.29 -1.34 6.45
C THR A 111 -4.63 -1.98 6.18
N ALA A 112 -4.66 -3.29 5.92
CA ALA A 112 -5.90 -4.02 5.68
C ALA A 112 -6.86 -3.91 6.87
N LYS A 113 -6.32 -4.11 8.08
CA LYS A 113 -7.08 -3.96 9.32
C LYS A 113 -7.63 -2.55 9.52
N ALA A 114 -6.83 -1.52 9.22
CA ALA A 114 -7.25 -0.13 9.35
C ALA A 114 -8.32 0.26 8.31
N LEU A 115 -8.16 -0.12 7.05
CA LEU A 115 -9.13 0.20 6.00
C LEU A 115 -10.44 -0.59 6.15
N ALA A 116 -10.40 -1.80 6.72
CA ALA A 116 -11.60 -2.58 6.98
C ALA A 116 -12.57 -1.89 7.96
N THR A 117 -12.12 -0.94 8.79
CA THR A 117 -13.04 -0.16 9.65
C THR A 117 -13.80 0.93 8.90
N VAL A 118 -13.37 1.27 7.67
CA VAL A 118 -13.95 2.32 6.83
C VAL A 118 -14.93 1.73 5.79
N VAL A 119 -14.76 0.46 5.44
CA VAL A 119 -15.64 -0.28 4.53
C VAL A 119 -16.71 -1.02 5.35
N PRO A 120 -18.02 -0.73 5.17
CA PRO A 120 -19.06 -1.51 5.82
C PRO A 120 -19.05 -2.95 5.28
N PRO A 121 -19.45 -3.96 6.09
CA PRO A 121 -19.57 -5.33 5.60
C PRO A 121 -20.48 -5.37 4.37
N ARG A 122 -20.12 -6.17 3.35
CA ARG A 122 -20.98 -6.38 2.18
C ARG A 122 -22.36 -6.83 2.68
N PRO A 123 -23.47 -6.22 2.22
CA PRO A 123 -24.78 -6.79 2.49
C PRO A 123 -24.83 -8.18 1.89
N SER A 124 -25.24 -9.15 2.71
CA SER A 124 -25.51 -10.55 2.35
C SER A 124 -26.60 -10.66 1.30
#